data_AF-A0A2K9NYQ8-F1
#
_entry.id   AF-A0A2K9NYQ8-F1
#
_cell.length_a   1.000
_cell.length_b   1.000
_cell.length_c   1.000
_cell.angle_alpha   90.00
_cell.angle_beta   90.00
_cell.angle_gamma   90.00
#
_symmetry.space_group_name_H-M   'P 1'
#
loop_
_entity.id
_entity.type
_entity.pdbx_description
1 polymer ?
#
loop_
_entity_poly.entity_id
_entity_poly.type
_entity_poly.pdbx_seq_one_letter_code
_entity_poly.pdbx_strand_id
1 'polypeptide(L)'
;MRLAVIFVLALSIHILYAQEQKVVQEKSFVEKMRPTLMKVLGEEWTVKLIGADKAIPKDEVPMPAIPKIVDDARSTAVYNKKQDKVILKPEVEEKFNYAYIKELYEATRQEKPNDDELGKFLNVLSQGGTREGVYRSLVLDSTYAGMENWDKPVKNATADFAVYFYDKYFGKKVVKKSFEGMSVFTLKRLVTEKALEVADAFGDDRDGLERWYAIMSSDLATRFPQIWSNPLRKKTSALEHKAWAGKVPLQHIKSELIIKIHSAFNSMM
;
A
#
# COMPACT_ATOMS: atom_id res chain seq x y z
N MET A 1 5.89 0.68 -48.89
CA MET A 1 6.88 0.28 -47.86
C MET A 1 6.61 0.92 -46.49
N ARG A 2 6.47 2.26 -46.36
CA ARG A 2 6.24 2.91 -45.05
C ARG A 2 4.97 2.48 -44.31
N LEU A 3 3.86 2.22 -45.02
CA LEU A 3 2.62 1.73 -44.39
C LEU A 3 2.74 0.32 -43.79
N ALA A 4 3.50 -0.58 -44.45
CA ALA A 4 3.70 -1.94 -43.96
C ALA A 4 4.54 -1.96 -42.67
N VAL A 5 5.53 -1.07 -42.56
CA VAL A 5 6.36 -0.92 -41.35
C VAL A 5 5.54 -0.39 -40.18
N ILE A 6 4.66 0.58 -40.40
CA ILE A 6 3.76 1.12 -39.36
C ILE A 6 2.77 0.05 -38.88
N PHE A 7 2.23 -0.77 -39.79
CA PHE A 7 1.30 -1.82 -39.43
C PHE A 7 1.95 -2.94 -38.61
N VAL A 8 3.18 -3.34 -38.96
CA VAL A 8 3.95 -4.33 -38.20
C VAL A 8 4.34 -3.81 -36.82
N LEU A 9 4.69 -2.52 -36.69
CA LEU A 9 4.95 -1.86 -35.40
C LEU A 9 3.68 -1.76 -34.53
N ALA A 10 2.54 -1.44 -35.13
CA ALA A 10 1.27 -1.40 -34.40
C ALA A 10 0.84 -2.80 -33.91
N LEU A 11 1.07 -3.83 -34.72
CA LEU A 11 0.78 -5.23 -34.37
C LEU A 11 1.72 -5.73 -33.26
N SER A 12 3.01 -5.42 -33.33
CA SER A 12 3.98 -5.84 -32.31
C SER A 12 3.76 -5.12 -30.97
N ILE A 13 3.33 -3.85 -30.99
CA ILE A 13 2.89 -3.14 -29.78
C ILE A 13 1.62 -3.78 -29.21
N HIS A 14 0.64 -4.19 -30.04
CA HIS A 14 -0.55 -4.89 -29.57
C HIS A 14 -0.24 -6.29 -29.03
N ILE A 15 0.71 -7.02 -29.62
CA ILE A 15 1.13 -8.34 -29.14
C ILE A 15 1.89 -8.21 -27.81
N LEU A 16 2.74 -7.19 -27.66
CA LEU A 16 3.40 -6.86 -26.39
C LEU A 16 2.38 -6.47 -25.31
N TYR A 17 1.37 -5.65 -25.65
CA TYR A 17 0.29 -5.29 -24.73
C TYR A 17 -0.59 -6.50 -24.37
N ALA A 18 -0.86 -7.40 -25.31
CA ALA A 18 -1.62 -8.63 -25.10
C ALA A 18 -0.84 -9.69 -24.32
N GLN A 19 0.50 -9.68 -24.37
CA GLN A 19 1.35 -10.52 -23.52
C GLN A 19 1.51 -9.95 -22.11
N GLU A 20 1.50 -8.63 -21.93
CA GLU A 20 1.51 -8.00 -20.59
C GLU A 20 0.17 -8.07 -19.85
N GLN A 21 -0.96 -8.27 -20.54
CA GLN A 21 -2.29 -8.40 -19.93
C GLN A 21 -2.72 -9.83 -19.57
N LYS A 22 -1.89 -10.86 -19.79
CA LYS A 22 -2.22 -12.26 -19.46
C LYS A 22 -1.82 -12.70 -18.06
N VAL A 23 -2.18 -11.93 -17.02
CA VAL A 23 -2.60 -12.48 -15.71
C VAL A 23 -3.61 -11.51 -15.07
N VAL A 24 -4.71 -11.25 -15.76
CA VAL A 24 -5.95 -10.80 -15.12
C VAL A 24 -7.03 -11.74 -15.62
N GLN A 25 -7.37 -12.76 -14.83
CA GLN A 25 -8.60 -13.51 -15.11
C GLN A 25 -9.76 -12.57 -14.80
N GLU A 26 -10.25 -11.86 -15.82
CA GLU A 26 -11.64 -11.40 -15.82
C GLU A 26 -12.51 -12.59 -15.38
N LYS A 27 -13.47 -12.36 -14.47
CA LYS A 27 -14.51 -13.36 -14.19
C LYS A 27 -15.06 -13.79 -15.54
N SER A 28 -14.81 -15.04 -15.92
CA SER A 28 -15.25 -15.55 -17.21
C SER A 28 -16.76 -15.32 -17.33
N PHE A 29 -17.27 -15.16 -18.54
CA PHE A 29 -18.71 -15.00 -18.78
C PHE A 29 -19.55 -16.04 -18.02
N VAL A 30 -19.00 -17.26 -17.87
CA VAL A 30 -19.58 -18.38 -17.11
C VAL A 30 -19.73 -18.05 -15.62
N GLU A 31 -18.74 -17.41 -14.99
CA GLU A 31 -18.78 -17.04 -13.57
C GLU A 31 -19.75 -15.88 -13.29
N LYS A 32 -19.98 -15.00 -14.27
CA LYS A 32 -20.99 -13.94 -14.16
C LYS A 32 -22.42 -14.50 -14.20
N MET A 33 -22.62 -15.63 -14.87
CA MET A 33 -23.92 -16.30 -15.01
C MET A 33 -24.24 -17.27 -13.85
N ARG A 34 -23.24 -17.65 -13.04
CA ARG A 34 -23.38 -18.59 -11.90
C ARG A 34 -24.52 -18.21 -10.93
N PRO A 35 -24.71 -16.94 -10.49
CA PRO A 35 -25.81 -16.60 -9.58
C PRO A 35 -27.20 -16.86 -10.19
N THR A 36 -27.35 -16.57 -11.48
CA THR A 36 -28.59 -16.81 -12.22
C THR A 36 -28.82 -18.30 -12.42
N LEU A 37 -27.77 -19.07 -12.75
CA LEU A 37 -27.84 -20.53 -12.92
C LEU A 37 -28.18 -21.23 -11.59
N MET A 38 -27.55 -20.83 -10.48
CA MET A 38 -27.87 -21.37 -9.15
C MET A 38 -29.33 -21.12 -8.77
N LYS A 39 -29.86 -19.94 -9.10
CA LYS A 39 -31.26 -19.58 -8.83
C LYS A 39 -32.27 -20.37 -9.68
N VAL A 40 -31.91 -20.73 -10.91
CA VAL A 40 -32.84 -21.37 -11.88
C VAL A 40 -32.72 -22.88 -11.88
N LEU A 41 -31.49 -23.42 -11.85
CA LEU A 41 -31.20 -24.85 -12.02
C LEU A 41 -30.88 -25.54 -10.70
N GLY A 42 -30.64 -24.77 -9.62
CA GLY A 42 -30.16 -25.30 -8.36
C GLY A 42 -28.65 -25.54 -8.36
N GLU A 43 -28.10 -25.70 -7.15
CA GLU A 43 -26.66 -25.82 -6.91
C GLU A 43 -26.05 -27.06 -7.59
N GLU A 44 -26.70 -28.22 -7.46
CA GLU A 44 -26.23 -29.50 -8.00
C GLU A 44 -26.04 -29.46 -9.53
N TRP A 45 -27.05 -28.98 -10.26
CA TRP A 45 -26.99 -28.88 -11.72
C TRP A 45 -26.01 -27.80 -12.19
N THR A 46 -25.92 -26.68 -11.46
CA THR A 46 -24.97 -25.61 -11.78
C THR A 46 -23.53 -26.11 -11.65
N VAL A 47 -23.22 -26.82 -10.56
CA VAL A 47 -21.90 -27.43 -10.34
C VAL A 47 -21.58 -28.47 -11.43
N LYS A 48 -22.57 -29.24 -11.89
CA LYS A 48 -22.39 -30.22 -12.96
C LYS A 48 -22.17 -29.59 -14.33
N LEU A 49 -22.81 -28.45 -14.62
CA LEU A 49 -22.74 -27.75 -15.91
C LEU A 49 -21.50 -26.89 -16.09
N ILE A 50 -21.11 -26.15 -15.05
CA ILE A 50 -20.03 -25.15 -15.13
C ILE A 50 -18.87 -25.42 -14.18
N GLY A 51 -18.86 -26.60 -13.56
CA GLY A 51 -17.91 -26.98 -12.53
C GLY A 51 -18.28 -26.42 -11.15
N ALA A 52 -17.71 -27.03 -10.11
CA ALA A 52 -17.70 -26.44 -8.77
C ALA A 52 -17.22 -25.00 -8.88
N ASP A 53 -17.77 -24.11 -8.04
CA ASP A 53 -17.29 -22.75 -7.95
C ASP A 53 -15.76 -22.82 -7.88
N LYS A 54 -15.09 -22.30 -8.91
CA LYS A 54 -13.69 -21.96 -8.78
C LYS A 54 -13.73 -20.73 -7.88
N ALA A 55 -14.01 -20.96 -6.60
CA ALA A 55 -13.73 -20.03 -5.55
C ALA A 55 -12.34 -19.54 -5.90
N ILE A 56 -12.25 -18.25 -6.25
CA ILE A 56 -10.98 -17.56 -6.48
C ILE A 56 -10.10 -18.12 -5.38
N PRO A 57 -9.01 -18.87 -5.71
CA PRO A 57 -8.23 -19.57 -4.71
C PRO A 57 -8.05 -18.58 -3.59
N LYS A 58 -8.58 -18.91 -2.41
CA LYS A 58 -8.55 -18.02 -1.26
C LYS A 58 -7.12 -17.50 -1.26
N ASP A 59 -6.97 -16.20 -1.46
CA ASP A 59 -5.73 -15.58 -1.93
C ASP A 59 -4.74 -15.64 -0.76
N GLU A 60 -4.27 -16.84 -0.47
CA GLU A 60 -3.63 -17.25 0.77
C GLU A 60 -2.16 -16.93 0.63
N VAL A 61 -1.86 -15.64 0.50
CA VAL A 61 -0.56 -15.13 0.90
C VAL A 61 -0.51 -15.30 2.42
N PRO A 62 0.30 -16.23 2.95
CA PRO A 62 0.31 -16.48 4.39
C PRO A 62 0.92 -15.29 5.10
N MET A 63 0.33 -14.91 6.24
CA MET A 63 0.89 -13.87 7.10
C MET A 63 2.25 -14.34 7.62
N PRO A 64 3.34 -13.61 7.34
CA PRO A 64 4.64 -13.95 7.89
C PRO A 64 4.64 -13.71 9.40
N ALA A 65 5.61 -14.31 10.09
CA ALA A 65 5.83 -13.98 11.50
C ALA A 65 6.18 -12.50 11.62
N ILE A 66 5.52 -11.79 12.54
CA ILE A 66 5.81 -10.38 12.79
C ILE A 66 7.20 -10.29 13.45
N PRO A 67 8.15 -9.56 12.84
CA PRO A 67 9.51 -9.50 13.36
C PRO A 67 9.55 -8.78 14.71
N LYS A 68 10.51 -9.17 15.56
CA LYS A 68 10.76 -8.45 16.80
C LYS A 68 11.45 -7.13 16.49
N ILE A 69 10.83 -6.03 16.90
CA ILE A 69 11.42 -4.70 16.80
C ILE A 69 12.48 -4.60 17.90
N VAL A 70 13.75 -4.59 17.49
CA VAL A 70 14.89 -4.37 18.39
C VAL A 70 15.20 -2.88 18.38
N ASP A 71 14.92 -2.23 19.50
CA ASP A 71 15.20 -0.80 19.68
C ASP A 71 16.58 -0.66 20.34
N ASP A 72 17.63 -0.68 19.52
CA ASP A 72 19.00 -0.45 19.98
C ASP A 72 19.53 0.84 19.36
N ALA A 73 19.51 1.91 20.16
CA ALA A 73 20.02 3.24 19.79
C ALA A 73 21.52 3.24 19.42
N ARG A 74 22.26 2.17 19.73
CA ARG A 74 23.68 2.01 19.39
C ARG A 74 23.90 1.12 18.16
N SER A 75 22.83 0.58 17.58
CA SER A 75 22.94 -0.33 16.45
C SER A 75 23.39 0.40 15.18
N THR A 76 24.51 -0.03 14.62
CA THR A 76 24.99 0.40 13.30
C THR A 76 24.37 -0.41 12.15
N ALA A 77 23.44 -1.33 12.45
CA ALA A 77 22.82 -2.21 11.45
C ALA A 77 22.15 -1.45 10.30
N VAL A 78 21.73 -0.20 10.53
CA VAL A 78 21.18 0.69 9.50
C VAL A 78 22.18 0.97 8.37
N TYR A 79 23.48 1.07 8.68
CA TYR A 79 24.54 1.29 7.70
C TYR A 79 24.95 0.03 6.93
N ASN A 80 24.59 -1.14 7.44
CA ASN A 80 24.92 -2.44 6.83
C ASN A 80 23.77 -2.99 5.96
N LYS A 81 22.70 -2.22 5.74
CA LYS A 81 21.59 -2.65 4.90
C LYS A 81 22.06 -2.84 3.45
N LYS A 82 21.87 -4.04 2.91
CA LYS A 82 22.19 -4.36 1.52
C LYS A 82 21.41 -3.44 0.59
N GLN A 83 22.04 -3.05 -0.52
CA GLN A 83 21.34 -2.35 -1.60
C GLN A 83 20.13 -3.15 -2.06
N ASP A 84 19.09 -2.41 -2.42
CA ASP A 84 17.84 -3.00 -2.87
C ASP A 84 18.04 -3.85 -4.13
N LYS A 85 17.23 -4.90 -4.26
CA LYS A 85 17.27 -5.79 -5.44
C LYS A 85 16.75 -5.09 -6.69
N VAL A 86 15.93 -4.06 -6.52
CA VAL A 86 15.27 -3.34 -7.62
C VAL A 86 15.83 -1.92 -7.69
N ILE A 87 16.37 -1.56 -8.85
CA ILE A 87 16.84 -0.20 -9.15
C ILE A 87 16.03 0.32 -10.33
N LEU A 88 15.38 1.46 -10.16
CA LEU A 88 14.62 2.12 -11.21
C LEU A 88 15.52 3.06 -12.02
N LYS A 89 15.15 3.31 -13.28
CA LYS A 89 15.80 4.33 -14.10
C LYS A 89 15.56 5.73 -13.50
N PRO A 90 16.52 6.65 -13.55
CA PRO A 90 16.38 7.98 -12.94
C PRO A 90 15.12 8.74 -13.34
N GLU A 91 14.75 8.72 -14.62
CA GLU A 91 13.59 9.46 -15.13
C GLU A 91 12.26 8.86 -14.66
N VAL A 92 12.26 7.56 -14.35
CA VAL A 92 11.11 6.85 -13.78
C VAL A 92 11.02 7.13 -12.29
N GLU A 93 12.16 7.09 -11.59
CA GLU A 93 12.25 7.38 -10.16
C GLU A 93 11.81 8.81 -9.85
N GLU A 94 12.23 9.80 -10.65
CA GLU A 94 11.84 11.20 -10.49
C GLU A 94 10.32 11.40 -10.60
N LYS A 95 9.67 10.75 -11.58
CA LYS A 95 8.20 10.79 -11.72
C LYS A 95 7.50 10.20 -10.51
N PHE A 96 8.02 9.10 -9.97
CA PHE A 96 7.47 8.50 -8.75
C PHE A 96 7.71 9.36 -7.52
N ASN A 97 8.87 10.01 -7.41
CA ASN A 97 9.16 10.95 -6.32
C ASN A 97 8.23 12.16 -6.36
N TYR A 98 7.99 12.72 -7.55
CA TYR A 98 7.05 13.80 -7.77
C TYR A 98 5.63 13.41 -7.32
N ALA A 99 5.13 12.26 -7.80
CA ALA A 99 3.80 11.75 -7.41
C ALA A 99 3.72 11.48 -5.90
N TYR A 100 4.77 10.86 -5.33
CA TYR A 100 4.85 10.57 -3.92
C TYR A 100 4.73 11.83 -3.06
N ILE A 101 5.50 12.90 -3.35
CA ILE A 101 5.46 14.13 -2.55
C ILE A 101 4.06 14.74 -2.56
N LYS A 102 3.40 14.78 -3.72
CA LYS A 102 2.03 15.29 -3.82
C LYS A 102 1.06 14.49 -2.97
N GLU A 103 1.07 13.17 -3.12
CA GLU A 103 0.18 12.30 -2.35
C GLU A 103 0.49 12.32 -0.86
N LEU A 104 1.77 12.47 -0.50
CA LEU A 104 2.21 12.56 0.89
C LEU A 104 1.64 13.79 1.58
N TYR A 105 1.69 14.93 0.91
CA TYR A 105 1.09 16.18 1.39
C TYR A 105 -0.42 16.05 1.58
N GLU A 106 -1.11 15.52 0.57
CA GLU A 106 -2.56 15.30 0.65
C GLU A 106 -2.92 14.31 1.76
N ALA A 107 -2.12 13.25 1.96
CA ALA A 107 -2.37 12.24 2.98
C ALA A 107 -2.09 12.75 4.40
N THR A 108 -0.99 13.47 4.59
CA THR A 108 -0.52 13.92 5.92
C THR A 108 -1.14 15.24 6.35
N ARG A 109 -1.06 16.27 5.50
CA ARG A 109 -1.50 17.64 5.77
C ARG A 109 -2.89 17.97 5.24
N GLN A 110 -3.46 17.11 4.40
CA GLN A 110 -4.78 17.34 3.77
C GLN A 110 -4.82 18.56 2.85
N GLU A 111 -3.66 18.94 2.31
CA GLU A 111 -3.50 20.04 1.37
C GLU A 111 -2.55 19.62 0.25
N LYS A 112 -2.51 20.39 -0.84
CA LYS A 112 -1.56 20.18 -1.93
C LYS A 112 -0.27 20.94 -1.61
N PRO A 113 0.91 20.39 -1.92
CA PRO A 113 2.15 21.15 -1.78
C PRO A 113 2.15 22.29 -2.79
N ASN A 114 2.77 23.41 -2.42
CA ASN A 114 3.13 24.43 -3.39
C ASN A 114 4.41 24.06 -4.16
N ASP A 115 4.76 24.85 -5.18
CA ASP A 115 5.91 24.55 -6.06
C ASP A 115 7.25 24.59 -5.30
N ASP A 116 7.39 25.46 -4.30
CA ASP A 116 8.60 25.56 -3.48
C ASP A 116 8.79 24.32 -2.59
N GLU A 117 7.71 23.86 -1.96
CA GLU A 117 7.69 22.65 -1.13
C GLU A 117 8.01 21.40 -1.96
N LEU A 118 7.41 21.33 -3.15
CA LEU A 118 7.65 20.25 -4.10
C LEU A 118 9.11 20.24 -4.58
N GLY A 119 9.63 21.40 -4.99
CA GLY A 119 11.03 21.55 -5.40
C GLY A 119 12.02 21.21 -4.29
N LYS A 120 11.75 21.65 -3.05
CA LYS A 120 12.55 21.33 -1.86
C LYS A 120 12.68 19.82 -1.66
N PHE A 121 11.57 19.09 -1.63
CA PHE A 121 11.62 17.65 -1.35
C PHE A 121 12.09 16.82 -2.55
N LEU A 122 11.85 17.27 -3.78
CA LEU A 122 12.47 16.66 -4.96
C LEU A 122 14.00 16.78 -4.90
N ASN A 123 14.54 17.94 -4.50
CA ASN A 123 15.97 18.12 -4.31
C ASN A 123 16.54 17.24 -3.20
N VAL A 124 15.81 17.04 -2.10
CA VAL A 124 16.22 16.10 -1.04
C VAL A 124 16.30 14.67 -1.58
N LEU A 125 15.30 14.22 -2.34
CA LEU A 125 15.27 12.86 -2.90
C LEU A 125 16.34 12.66 -3.99
N SER A 126 16.62 13.68 -4.82
CA SER A 126 17.66 13.60 -5.85
C SER A 126 19.07 13.55 -5.27
N GLN A 127 19.27 14.11 -4.07
CA GLN A 127 20.54 14.06 -3.31
C GLN A 127 20.71 12.79 -2.46
N GLY A 128 19.80 11.80 -2.60
CA GLY A 128 19.88 10.53 -1.88
C GLY A 128 19.13 10.50 -0.54
N GLY A 129 18.31 11.51 -0.25
CA GLY A 129 17.34 11.45 0.85
C GLY A 129 16.32 10.32 0.65
N THR A 130 15.77 9.80 1.75
CA THR A 130 14.78 8.71 1.69
C THR A 130 13.36 9.25 1.70
N ARG A 131 12.43 8.50 1.11
CA ARG A 131 11.00 8.84 1.12
C ARG A 131 10.43 8.86 2.54
N GLU A 132 10.90 7.95 3.38
CA GLU A 132 10.63 7.93 4.82
C GLU A 132 11.17 9.19 5.52
N GLY A 133 12.38 9.66 5.18
CA GLY A 133 12.94 10.89 5.72
C GLY A 133 12.12 12.12 5.34
N VAL A 134 11.63 12.19 4.10
CA VAL A 134 10.70 13.24 3.66
C VAL A 134 9.40 13.17 4.47
N TYR A 135 8.81 11.99 4.66
CA TYR A 135 7.63 11.83 5.52
C TYR A 135 7.86 12.32 6.95
N ARG A 136 8.95 11.89 7.59
CA ARG A 136 9.30 12.32 8.95
C ARG A 136 9.49 13.82 9.05
N SER A 137 10.07 14.44 8.03
CA SER A 137 10.24 15.90 8.01
C SER A 137 8.91 16.66 7.99
N LEU A 138 7.85 16.07 7.43
CA LEU A 138 6.51 16.66 7.42
C LEU A 138 5.80 16.44 8.76
N VAL A 139 5.81 15.21 9.30
CA VAL A 139 5.03 14.90 10.50
C VAL A 139 5.68 15.32 11.82
N LEU A 140 6.94 15.78 11.76
CA LEU A 140 7.68 16.30 12.92
C LEU A 140 7.85 17.82 12.88
N ASP A 141 7.36 18.50 11.85
CA ASP A 141 7.44 19.96 11.77
C ASP A 141 6.38 20.66 12.63
N SER A 142 6.51 21.98 12.75
CA SER A 142 5.59 22.81 13.52
C SER A 142 4.19 22.88 12.94
N THR A 143 4.04 22.72 11.61
CA THR A 143 2.73 22.71 10.94
C THR A 143 1.95 21.48 11.37
N TYR A 144 2.55 20.29 11.29
CA TYR A 144 1.90 19.06 11.71
C TYR A 144 1.69 19.01 13.23
N ALA A 145 2.64 19.54 14.03
CA ALA A 145 2.45 19.69 15.47
C ALA A 145 1.22 20.56 15.80
N GLY A 146 0.94 21.61 15.01
CA GLY A 146 -0.29 22.38 15.11
C GLY A 146 -1.56 21.54 14.87
N MET A 147 -1.52 20.60 13.92
CA MET A 147 -2.62 19.67 13.65
C MET A 147 -2.81 18.65 14.77
N GLU A 148 -1.72 18.20 15.41
CA GLU A 148 -1.78 17.32 16.58
C GLU A 148 -2.42 18.01 17.79
N ASN A 149 -2.21 19.33 17.94
CA ASN A 149 -2.83 20.13 18.99
C ASN A 149 -4.29 20.51 18.70
N TRP A 150 -4.82 20.18 17.53
CA TRP A 150 -6.22 20.45 17.22
C TRP A 150 -7.11 19.54 18.08
N ASP A 151 -8.02 20.16 18.85
CA ASP A 151 -8.97 19.50 19.74
C ASP A 151 -10.10 18.79 18.96
N LYS A 152 -9.72 17.77 18.20
CA LYS A 152 -10.60 16.80 17.57
C LYS A 152 -10.26 15.42 18.13
N PRO A 153 -10.91 15.00 19.23
CA PRO A 153 -10.62 13.72 19.85
C PRO A 153 -10.89 12.58 18.86
N VAL A 154 -10.08 11.52 18.97
CA VAL A 154 -10.25 10.30 18.17
C VAL A 154 -11.69 9.77 18.29
N LYS A 155 -12.41 9.72 17.16
CA LYS A 155 -13.72 9.07 17.06
C LYS A 155 -13.60 7.57 17.34
N ASN A 156 -14.67 6.96 17.85
CA ASN A 156 -14.71 5.53 18.16
C ASN A 156 -14.20 4.62 17.02
N ALA A 157 -14.65 4.86 15.78
CA ALA A 157 -14.23 4.09 14.62
C ALA A 157 -12.72 4.15 14.36
N THR A 158 -12.12 5.32 14.57
CA THR A 158 -10.68 5.55 14.40
C THR A 158 -9.87 4.83 15.46
N ALA A 159 -10.32 4.86 16.72
CA ALA A 159 -9.69 4.10 17.81
C ALA A 159 -9.83 2.58 17.60
N ASP A 160 -11.01 2.11 17.17
CA ASP A 160 -11.24 0.69 16.85
C ASP A 160 -10.35 0.21 15.71
N PHE A 161 -10.17 1.04 14.67
CA PHE A 161 -9.24 0.74 13.59
C PHE A 161 -7.79 0.67 14.08
N ALA A 162 -7.36 1.58 14.96
CA ALA A 162 -6.03 1.53 15.53
C ALA A 162 -5.82 0.25 16.37
N VAL A 163 -6.76 -0.11 17.26
CA VAL A 163 -6.71 -1.37 18.02
C VAL A 163 -6.56 -2.57 17.10
N TYR A 164 -7.40 -2.64 16.06
CA TYR A 164 -7.34 -3.67 15.04
C TYR A 164 -5.96 -3.74 14.35
N PHE A 165 -5.42 -2.60 13.95
CA PHE A 165 -4.16 -2.53 13.23
C PHE A 165 -2.98 -2.97 14.12
N TYR A 166 -2.98 -2.55 15.39
CA TYR A 166 -1.98 -2.95 16.39
C TYR A 166 -1.99 -4.45 16.65
N ASP A 167 -3.17 -5.05 16.81
CA ASP A 167 -3.29 -6.48 17.07
C ASP A 167 -2.83 -7.29 15.83
N LYS A 168 -3.39 -6.97 14.65
CA LYS A 168 -3.17 -7.76 13.43
C LYS A 168 -1.77 -7.58 12.83
N TYR A 169 -1.26 -6.35 12.75
CA TYR A 169 -0.03 -6.06 11.99
C TYR A 169 1.20 -5.86 12.86
N PHE A 170 1.01 -5.52 14.15
CA PHE A 170 2.12 -5.36 15.09
C PHE A 170 2.19 -6.48 16.12
N GLY A 171 1.18 -7.36 16.21
CA GLY A 171 1.14 -8.44 17.19
C GLY A 171 1.04 -7.92 18.62
N LYS A 172 0.47 -6.72 18.80
CA LYS A 172 0.38 -6.04 20.09
C LYS A 172 -1.07 -5.76 20.43
N LYS A 173 -1.52 -6.31 21.54
CA LYS A 173 -2.83 -5.97 22.09
C LYS A 173 -2.75 -4.62 22.80
N VAL A 174 -3.54 -3.68 22.34
CA VAL A 174 -3.72 -2.35 22.94
C VAL A 174 -5.19 -2.15 23.28
N VAL A 175 -5.46 -1.43 24.36
CA VAL A 175 -6.84 -1.13 24.76
C VAL A 175 -7.29 0.17 24.11
N LYS A 176 -8.54 0.23 23.65
CA LYS A 176 -9.13 1.42 23.01
C LYS A 176 -8.95 2.69 23.85
N LYS A 177 -9.06 2.54 25.17
CA LYS A 177 -8.86 3.61 26.16
C LYS A 177 -7.50 4.29 26.07
N SER A 178 -6.46 3.59 25.59
CA SER A 178 -5.13 4.16 25.38
C SER A 178 -5.09 5.25 24.30
N PHE A 179 -6.15 5.37 23.48
CA PHE A 179 -6.28 6.38 22.45
C PHE A 179 -7.26 7.51 22.80
N GLU A 180 -7.88 7.46 23.99
CA GLU A 180 -8.76 8.53 24.47
C GLU A 180 -7.96 9.82 24.67
N GLY A 181 -8.51 10.95 24.25
CA GLY A 181 -7.86 12.27 24.36
C GLY A 181 -6.71 12.51 23.38
N MET A 182 -6.32 11.53 22.57
CA MET A 182 -5.36 11.77 21.49
C MET A 182 -6.02 12.52 20.33
N SER A 183 -5.22 13.26 19.55
CA SER A 183 -5.62 13.75 18.24
C SER A 183 -5.51 12.62 17.20
N VAL A 184 -6.39 12.63 16.20
CA VAL A 184 -6.30 11.68 15.08
C VAL A 184 -4.99 11.83 14.31
N PHE A 185 -4.39 13.03 14.28
CA PHE A 185 -3.08 13.25 13.64
C PHE A 185 -1.94 12.58 14.40
N THR A 186 -1.98 12.62 15.73
CA THR A 186 -1.05 11.87 16.59
C THR A 186 -1.18 10.38 16.36
N LEU A 187 -2.42 9.87 16.35
CA LEU A 187 -2.67 8.45 16.16
C LEU A 187 -2.21 7.95 14.78
N LYS A 188 -2.48 8.74 13.72
CA LYS A 188 -1.97 8.49 12.36
C LYS A 188 -0.45 8.36 12.32
N ARG A 189 0.26 9.33 12.90
CA ARG A 189 1.72 9.34 12.93
C ARG A 189 2.26 8.13 13.67
N LEU A 190 1.73 7.84 14.87
CA LEU A 190 2.17 6.72 15.70
C LEU A 190 1.98 5.37 14.99
N VAL A 191 0.81 5.12 14.39
CA VAL A 191 0.55 3.87 13.66
C VAL A 191 1.44 3.75 12.43
N THR A 192 1.65 4.85 11.70
CA THR A 192 2.49 4.84 10.50
C THR A 192 3.96 4.61 10.85
N GLU A 193 4.51 5.30 11.86
CA GLU A 193 5.88 5.05 12.34
C GLU A 193 6.06 3.60 12.78
N LYS A 194 5.09 3.05 13.52
CA LYS A 194 5.17 1.66 13.96
C LYS A 194 5.13 0.67 12.80
N ALA A 195 4.36 0.97 11.76
CA ALA A 195 4.35 0.18 10.52
C ALA A 195 5.69 0.24 9.78
N LEU A 196 6.35 1.40 9.77
CA LEU A 196 7.69 1.56 9.19
C LEU A 196 8.74 0.78 9.98
N GLU A 197 8.68 0.81 11.32
CA GLU A 197 9.55 0.00 12.18
C GLU A 197 9.38 -1.50 11.92
N VAL A 198 8.13 -1.99 11.77
CA VAL A 198 7.88 -3.38 11.39
C VAL A 198 8.46 -3.69 10.03
N ALA A 199 8.28 -2.80 9.05
CA ALA A 199 8.83 -2.96 7.71
C ALA A 199 10.38 -3.04 7.73
N ASP A 200 11.04 -2.25 8.58
CA ASP A 200 12.48 -2.31 8.78
C ASP A 200 12.94 -3.57 9.51
N ALA A 201 12.16 -4.04 10.48
CA ALA A 201 12.50 -5.20 11.30
C ALA A 201 12.50 -6.52 10.51
N PHE A 202 11.90 -6.56 9.31
CA PHE A 202 12.08 -7.69 8.39
C PHE A 202 13.52 -7.80 7.88
N GLY A 203 14.30 -6.71 7.86
CA GLY A 203 15.71 -6.72 7.47
C GLY A 203 15.94 -7.37 6.11
N ASP A 204 16.69 -8.48 6.11
CA ASP A 204 17.00 -9.26 4.91
C ASP A 204 15.84 -10.16 4.43
N ASP A 205 14.79 -10.39 5.25
CA ASP A 205 13.60 -11.17 4.88
C ASP A 205 12.64 -10.36 3.98
N ARG A 206 13.08 -10.18 2.74
CA ARG A 206 12.33 -9.41 1.75
C ARG A 206 10.97 -10.05 1.41
N ASP A 207 10.90 -11.37 1.31
CA ASP A 207 9.63 -12.06 1.02
C ASP A 207 8.64 -11.95 2.19
N GLY A 208 9.13 -12.00 3.44
CA GLY A 208 8.35 -11.66 4.62
C GLY A 208 7.74 -10.26 4.52
N LEU A 209 8.55 -9.23 4.25
CA LEU A 209 8.05 -7.87 4.09
C LEU A 209 6.99 -7.76 2.97
N GLU A 210 7.23 -8.36 1.82
CA GLU A 210 6.31 -8.32 0.67
C GLU A 210 4.97 -8.96 1.01
N ARG A 211 4.97 -10.11 1.71
CA ARG A 211 3.74 -10.77 2.18
C ARG A 211 3.01 -9.94 3.22
N TRP A 212 3.73 -9.39 4.20
CA TRP A 212 3.15 -8.54 5.24
C TRP A 212 2.48 -7.30 4.64
N TYR A 213 3.19 -6.59 3.74
CA TYR A 213 2.63 -5.47 2.99
C TYR A 213 1.40 -5.90 2.18
N ALA A 214 1.49 -7.02 1.47
CA ALA A 214 0.44 -7.48 0.58
C ALA A 214 -0.88 -7.74 1.30
N ILE A 215 -0.80 -8.42 2.45
CA ILE A 215 -1.96 -8.71 3.30
C ILE A 215 -2.55 -7.41 3.84
N MET A 216 -1.70 -6.52 4.36
CA MET A 216 -2.15 -5.22 4.87
C MET A 216 -2.82 -4.38 3.78
N SER A 217 -2.22 -4.34 2.60
CA SER A 217 -2.72 -3.58 1.46
C SER A 217 -4.07 -4.12 0.95
N SER A 218 -4.21 -5.44 0.83
CA SER A 218 -5.46 -6.14 0.46
C SER A 218 -6.57 -5.89 1.48
N ASP A 219 -6.23 -5.94 2.75
CA ASP A 219 -7.16 -5.72 3.86
C ASP A 219 -7.68 -4.27 3.88
N LEU A 220 -6.79 -3.29 3.71
CA LEU A 220 -7.19 -1.88 3.58
C LEU A 220 -8.00 -1.60 2.30
N ALA A 221 -7.67 -2.27 1.19
CA ALA A 221 -8.46 -2.21 -0.04
C ALA A 221 -9.89 -2.69 0.18
N THR A 222 -10.04 -3.79 0.93
CA THR A 222 -11.34 -4.40 1.26
C THR A 222 -12.13 -3.56 2.26
N ARG A 223 -11.46 -3.00 3.28
CA ARG A 223 -12.11 -2.27 4.38
C ARG A 223 -12.50 -0.84 4.00
N PHE A 224 -11.78 -0.22 3.06
CA PHE A 224 -12.00 1.16 2.64
C PHE A 224 -12.10 1.29 1.10
N PRO A 225 -12.99 0.56 0.42
CA PRO A 225 -12.99 0.51 -1.05
C PRO A 225 -13.23 1.87 -1.72
N GLN A 226 -13.92 2.79 -1.04
CA GLN A 226 -14.30 4.10 -1.56
C GLN A 226 -13.17 5.13 -1.60
N ILE A 227 -12.05 4.91 -0.87
CA ILE A 227 -11.00 5.92 -0.73
C ILE A 227 -9.86 5.74 -1.75
N TRP A 228 -9.83 4.58 -2.42
CA TRP A 228 -8.79 4.26 -3.37
C TRP A 228 -9.20 4.71 -4.76
N SER A 229 -8.49 5.67 -5.34
CA SER A 229 -8.66 6.07 -6.75
C SER A 229 -7.76 5.23 -7.67
N ASN A 230 -6.54 4.92 -7.20
CA ASN A 230 -5.52 4.19 -7.94
C ASN A 230 -5.91 2.70 -8.18
N PRO A 231 -5.78 2.16 -9.41
CA PRO A 231 -6.11 0.77 -9.73
C PRO A 231 -5.41 -0.28 -8.88
N LEU A 232 -4.13 -0.08 -8.54
CA LEU A 232 -3.38 -0.96 -7.64
C LEU A 232 -4.01 -0.98 -6.25
N ARG A 233 -4.27 0.20 -5.68
CA ARG A 233 -4.79 0.31 -4.30
C ARG A 233 -6.22 -0.24 -4.15
N LYS A 234 -7.00 -0.24 -5.23
CA LYS A 234 -8.33 -0.87 -5.28
C LYS A 234 -8.30 -2.39 -5.27
N LYS A 235 -7.17 -3.02 -5.62
CA LYS A 235 -7.09 -4.48 -5.68
C LYS A 235 -7.29 -5.06 -4.28
N THR A 236 -8.22 -5.99 -4.14
CA THR A 236 -8.42 -6.74 -2.89
C THR A 236 -7.58 -8.01 -2.85
N SER A 237 -6.86 -8.34 -3.92
CA SER A 237 -5.98 -9.52 -4.01
C SER A 237 -4.65 -9.27 -3.29
N ALA A 238 -4.34 -10.08 -2.28
CA ALA A 238 -3.02 -10.04 -1.64
C ALA A 238 -1.93 -10.50 -2.62
N LEU A 239 -2.21 -11.45 -3.51
CA LEU A 239 -1.25 -11.90 -4.50
C LEU A 239 -0.84 -10.78 -5.47
N GLU A 240 -1.80 -9.96 -5.91
CA GLU A 240 -1.50 -8.79 -6.77
C GLU A 240 -0.62 -7.77 -6.04
N HIS A 241 -0.90 -7.48 -4.76
CA HIS A 241 -0.05 -6.58 -3.96
C HIS A 241 1.34 -7.15 -3.72
N LYS A 242 1.47 -8.47 -3.48
CA LYS A 242 2.76 -9.15 -3.35
C LYS A 242 3.55 -9.06 -4.65
N ALA A 243 2.90 -9.32 -5.77
CA ALA A 243 3.50 -9.25 -7.09
C ALA A 243 3.97 -7.82 -7.43
N TRP A 244 3.26 -6.79 -7.00
CA TRP A 244 3.72 -5.41 -7.09
C TRP A 244 4.91 -5.13 -6.17
N ALA A 245 4.82 -5.54 -4.90
CA ALA A 245 5.88 -5.31 -3.91
C ALA A 245 7.21 -5.95 -4.31
N GLY A 246 7.18 -7.11 -4.97
CA GLY A 246 8.38 -7.76 -5.52
C GLY A 246 9.03 -7.07 -6.72
N LYS A 247 8.36 -6.06 -7.31
CA LYS A 247 8.83 -5.32 -8.50
C LYS A 247 9.30 -3.91 -8.22
N VAL A 248 9.23 -3.46 -6.96
CA VAL A 248 9.56 -2.08 -6.58
C VAL A 248 10.60 -2.02 -5.47
N PRO A 249 11.39 -0.94 -5.37
CA PRO A 249 12.28 -0.75 -4.23
C PRO A 249 11.50 -0.69 -2.90
N LEU A 250 12.14 -1.09 -1.80
CA LEU A 250 11.73 -0.96 -0.41
C LEU A 250 11.16 0.42 -0.09
N GLN A 251 11.81 1.48 -0.56
CA GLN A 251 11.35 2.85 -0.33
C GLN A 251 9.96 3.09 -0.95
N HIS A 252 9.62 2.44 -2.06
CA HIS A 252 8.29 2.51 -2.66
C HIS A 252 7.25 1.72 -1.86
N ILE A 253 7.62 0.55 -1.32
CA ILE A 253 6.75 -0.17 -0.37
C ILE A 253 6.44 0.71 0.83
N LYS A 254 7.48 1.29 1.46
CA LYS A 254 7.33 2.19 2.61
C LYS A 254 6.47 3.42 2.29
N SER A 255 6.63 3.98 1.10
CA SER A 255 5.78 5.08 0.61
C SER A 255 4.31 4.67 0.59
N GLU A 256 4.00 3.49 0.02
CA GLU A 256 2.63 2.98 -0.01
C GLU A 256 2.09 2.70 1.40
N LEU A 257 2.92 2.21 2.34
CA LEU A 257 2.53 2.06 3.75
C LEU A 257 2.04 3.40 4.29
N ILE A 258 2.85 4.45 4.14
CA ILE A 258 2.57 5.79 4.64
C ILE A 258 1.26 6.32 4.03
N ILE A 259 1.15 6.32 2.70
CA ILE A 259 -0.03 6.87 2.00
C ILE A 259 -1.28 6.10 2.38
N LYS A 260 -1.24 4.76 2.41
CA LYS A 260 -2.44 3.94 2.70
C LYS A 260 -2.91 4.11 4.14
N ILE A 261 -1.99 4.10 5.11
CA ILE A 261 -2.35 4.25 6.53
C ILE A 261 -2.97 5.63 6.75
N HIS A 262 -2.29 6.70 6.32
CA HIS A 262 -2.82 8.07 6.46
C HIS A 262 -4.18 8.23 5.76
N SER A 263 -4.32 7.71 4.54
CA SER A 263 -5.59 7.76 3.79
C SER A 263 -6.72 7.04 4.51
N ALA A 264 -6.45 5.85 5.07
CA ALA A 264 -7.43 5.09 5.84
C ALA A 264 -7.91 5.90 7.06
N PHE A 265 -6.99 6.48 7.82
CA PHE A 265 -7.33 7.35 8.93
C PHE A 265 -8.11 8.60 8.50
N ASN A 266 -7.73 9.23 7.39
CA ASN A 266 -8.41 10.42 6.86
C ASN A 266 -9.89 10.15 6.57
N SER A 267 -10.21 8.94 6.11
CA SER A 267 -11.58 8.54 5.79
C SER A 267 -12.51 8.40 7.00
N MET A 268 -11.94 8.36 8.21
CA MET A 268 -12.68 8.18 9.47
C MET A 268 -12.71 9.45 10.33
N MET A 269 -12.05 10.53 9.89
CA MET A 269 -12.07 11.83 10.56
C MET A 269 -13.39 12.56 10.34
#